data_AF-A0A956A0B6-F1
#
_entry.id   AF-A0A956A0B6-F1
#
_cell.length_a   1.000
_cell.length_b   1.000
_cell.length_c   1.000
_cell.angle_alpha   90.00
_cell.angle_beta   90.00
_cell.angle_gamma   90.00
#
_symmetry.space_group_name_H-M   'P 1'
#
loop_
_entity.id
_entity.type
_entity.pdbx_description
1 polymer ?
#
loop_
_entity_poly.entity_id
_entity_poly.type
_entity_poly.pdbx_seq_one_letter_code
_entity_poly.pdbx_strand_id
1 'polypeptide(L)'
;MSDASPTAAAGGAAHRGPVRIDAGYEGLLPWVAARLGGSVVACERQGARRSGGRPAFFVDVAREGGALVRTYARMSRGPGAQSPFFSLAREHAVLEELFAAGIAVPEPLGVCDEPEGILLARLPGDDDYCAIADDAQRDAIDRAFVAELAKVHALDPARFERRGLAVPRTPEALAGADLAVWEEGFDRGARRPVPLVRFARGWLRRNAPREPVAPVLVQGDTGPGQFLFEGHRLTGIVDWEFAHIGDPMLDLAQIRIRDFYNPGADLSKWLALYERASGTRIDAARLRYYTVKAMLITPLALAGVVHDMHPRTDHAEWYAQDVCYQRGTAEALAEAMGIALEPVALPDPPPGERADVLALLEENLANELGPGASDAFLRHRTAVARRLATYARNLERLGPAFEAMELDDMARLLGGARPASVAAGRAAIDALVAAAGPERDEEILRYLHRHTVREERLMAGALGAGEHARLQPLTLPGLA
;
A
#
# COMPACT_ATOMS: atom_id res chain seq x y z
N MET A 1 -27.77 38.48 -8.32
CA MET A 1 -26.97 39.17 -9.36
C MET A 1 -25.63 38.47 -9.42
N SER A 2 -25.33 37.97 -10.62
CA SER A 2 -24.11 37.28 -11.06
C SER A 2 -22.83 37.79 -10.41
N ASP A 3 -21.97 36.88 -9.96
CA ASP A 3 -20.55 37.01 -10.26
C ASP A 3 -19.88 35.65 -10.45
N ALA A 4 -18.95 35.62 -11.39
CA ALA A 4 -18.72 34.53 -12.30
C ALA A 4 -17.53 33.62 -11.94
N SER A 5 -17.66 32.36 -12.34
CA SER A 5 -16.59 31.37 -12.46
C SER A 5 -15.42 31.87 -13.34
N PRO A 6 -14.15 31.53 -13.02
CA PRO A 6 -13.06 31.74 -13.95
C PRO A 6 -13.10 30.65 -15.03
N THR A 7 -13.58 31.03 -16.20
CA THR A 7 -13.47 30.31 -17.47
C THR A 7 -12.01 30.12 -17.89
N ALA A 8 -11.76 28.96 -18.49
CA ALA A 8 -10.53 28.56 -19.16
C ALA A 8 -9.95 29.67 -20.05
N ALA A 9 -8.73 30.10 -19.74
CA ALA A 9 -7.93 30.92 -20.64
C ALA A 9 -7.17 30.01 -21.62
N ALA A 10 -7.43 30.23 -22.91
CA ALA A 10 -6.63 29.70 -24.01
C ALA A 10 -5.18 30.17 -23.86
N GLY A 11 -4.27 29.24 -23.56
CA GLY A 11 -2.84 29.52 -23.38
C GLY A 11 -2.11 29.61 -24.71
N GLY A 12 -1.67 30.82 -25.07
CA GLY A 12 -0.69 31.06 -26.12
C GLY A 12 0.64 30.35 -25.83
N ALA A 13 1.40 30.10 -26.90
CA ALA A 13 2.69 29.42 -26.87
C ALA A 13 3.72 30.18 -26.01
N ALA A 14 3.72 29.90 -24.70
CA ALA A 14 4.81 30.28 -23.83
C ALA A 14 6.05 29.47 -24.22
N HIS A 15 7.16 30.17 -24.45
CA HIS A 15 8.46 29.57 -24.71
C HIS A 15 8.88 28.77 -23.46
N ARG A 16 8.60 27.45 -23.48
CA ARG A 16 8.94 26.54 -22.38
C ARG A 16 10.45 26.33 -22.41
N GLY A 17 11.11 26.53 -21.25
CA GLY A 17 12.54 26.26 -21.08
C GLY A 17 12.91 24.81 -21.41
N PRO A 18 14.21 24.46 -21.42
CA PRO A 18 14.65 23.11 -21.78
C PRO A 18 13.95 22.07 -20.91
N VAL A 19 13.37 21.05 -21.54
CA VAL A 19 12.79 19.88 -20.85
C VAL A 19 13.91 19.18 -20.09
N ARG A 20 13.75 19.06 -18.77
CA ARG A 20 14.74 18.43 -17.88
C ARG A 20 14.22 17.09 -17.39
N ILE A 21 15.15 16.16 -17.21
CA ILE A 21 14.91 14.85 -16.63
C ILE A 21 16.01 14.56 -15.60
N ASP A 22 15.68 13.76 -14.59
CA ASP A 22 16.64 13.35 -13.56
C ASP A 22 17.78 12.54 -14.19
N ALA A 23 18.97 12.65 -13.59
CA ALA A 23 20.12 11.85 -13.99
C ALA A 23 19.82 10.35 -13.89
N GLY A 24 20.21 9.57 -14.90
CA GLY A 24 19.94 8.13 -15.02
C GLY A 24 18.67 7.78 -15.81
N TYR A 25 17.89 8.75 -16.29
CA TYR A 25 16.72 8.53 -17.15
C TYR A 25 16.81 9.23 -18.50
N GLU A 26 18.00 9.66 -18.91
CA GLU A 26 18.24 10.47 -20.11
C GLU A 26 17.74 9.78 -21.40
N GLY A 27 17.76 8.43 -21.43
CA GLY A 27 17.25 7.63 -22.55
C GLY A 27 15.73 7.65 -22.71
N LEU A 28 14.96 8.06 -21.68
CA LEU A 28 13.50 8.04 -21.72
C LEU A 28 12.93 8.98 -22.79
N LEU A 29 13.35 10.24 -22.82
CA LEU A 29 12.72 11.24 -23.71
C LEU A 29 12.96 10.94 -25.20
N PRO A 30 14.19 10.58 -25.65
CA PRO A 30 14.40 10.16 -27.03
C PRO A 30 13.60 8.92 -27.41
N TRP A 31 13.50 7.94 -26.51
CA TRP A 31 12.73 6.72 -26.74
C TRP A 31 11.22 7.02 -26.89
N VAL A 32 10.64 7.84 -25.99
CA VAL A 32 9.23 8.25 -26.08
C VAL A 32 8.94 9.00 -27.39
N ALA A 33 9.81 9.93 -27.77
CA ALA A 33 9.69 10.70 -29.01
C ALA A 33 9.66 9.78 -30.25
N ALA A 34 10.60 8.84 -30.32
CA ALA A 34 10.69 7.85 -31.40
C ALA A 34 9.48 6.91 -31.41
N ARG A 35 9.05 6.42 -30.24
CA ARG A 35 7.92 5.49 -30.11
C ARG A 35 6.60 6.09 -30.57
N LEU A 36 6.37 7.38 -30.28
CA LEU A 36 5.10 8.05 -30.57
C LEU A 36 5.12 8.87 -31.87
N GLY A 37 6.27 9.00 -32.53
CA GLY A 37 6.41 9.76 -33.78
C GLY A 37 6.19 11.26 -33.59
N GLY A 38 7.01 11.91 -32.75
CA GLY A 38 6.88 13.33 -32.46
C GLY A 38 8.02 13.90 -31.61
N SER A 39 7.84 15.11 -31.09
CA SER A 39 8.79 15.77 -30.17
C SER A 39 8.22 15.90 -28.77
N VAL A 40 9.05 15.62 -27.76
CA VAL A 40 8.69 15.86 -26.36
C VAL A 40 8.64 17.37 -26.09
N VAL A 41 7.51 17.85 -25.60
CA VAL A 41 7.27 19.28 -25.34
C VAL A 41 7.10 19.60 -23.85
N ALA A 42 6.93 18.58 -23.01
CA ALA A 42 7.01 18.68 -21.56
C ALA A 42 7.39 17.34 -20.94
N CYS A 43 8.14 17.40 -19.85
CA CYS A 43 8.38 16.30 -18.94
C CYS A 43 8.33 16.84 -17.52
N GLU A 44 7.48 16.25 -16.69
CA GLU A 44 7.36 16.59 -15.29
C GLU A 44 7.48 15.32 -14.46
N ARG A 45 8.42 15.32 -13.51
CA ARG A 45 8.50 14.24 -12.53
C ARG A 45 7.28 14.32 -11.61
N GLN A 46 6.61 13.19 -11.40
CA GLN A 46 5.50 13.13 -10.46
C GLN A 46 5.97 13.56 -9.06
N GLY A 47 5.51 14.73 -8.60
CA GLY A 47 5.77 15.28 -7.26
C GLY A 47 4.71 14.85 -6.23
N ALA A 48 4.98 15.14 -4.95
CA ALA A 48 4.02 14.99 -3.83
C ALA A 48 3.44 13.57 -3.63
N ARG A 49 4.30 12.54 -3.59
CA ARG A 49 3.81 11.20 -3.25
C ARG A 49 3.58 11.07 -1.75
N ARG A 50 2.44 10.50 -1.37
CA ARG A 50 2.22 10.02 0.00
C ARG A 50 3.14 8.82 0.34
N SER A 51 3.79 8.19 -0.65
CA SER A 51 4.72 7.06 -0.48
C SER A 51 5.90 7.01 -1.49
N GLY A 52 7.01 6.35 -1.15
CA GLY A 52 8.23 6.28 -1.95
C GLY A 52 8.20 5.30 -3.15
N GLY A 53 7.19 5.46 -4.04
CA GLY A 53 6.98 4.60 -5.22
C GLY A 53 8.10 4.62 -6.28
N ARG A 54 7.93 3.85 -7.36
CA ARG A 54 8.82 3.82 -8.56
C ARG A 54 8.95 5.18 -9.22
N PRO A 55 10.12 5.65 -9.67
CA PRO A 55 10.23 6.93 -10.39
C PRO A 55 9.25 6.99 -11.58
N ALA A 56 8.56 8.12 -11.74
CA ALA A 56 7.56 8.26 -12.80
C ALA A 56 7.45 9.71 -13.29
N PHE A 57 7.07 9.85 -14.56
CA PHE A 57 7.09 11.11 -15.30
C PHE A 57 5.84 11.29 -16.14
N PHE A 58 5.23 12.46 -16.08
CA PHE A 58 4.26 12.92 -17.06
C PHE A 58 5.01 13.45 -18.27
N VAL A 59 4.77 12.86 -19.45
CA VAL A 59 5.48 13.23 -20.69
C VAL A 59 4.45 13.58 -21.76
N ASP A 60 4.56 14.79 -22.30
CA ASP A 60 3.70 15.28 -23.38
C ASP A 60 4.48 15.28 -24.70
N VAL A 61 3.89 14.68 -25.74
CA VAL A 61 4.48 14.58 -27.08
C VAL A 61 3.61 15.29 -28.11
N ALA A 62 4.20 16.20 -28.87
CA ALA A 62 3.58 16.78 -30.06
C ALA A 62 3.92 15.93 -31.28
N ARG A 63 2.92 15.29 -31.89
CA ARG A 63 3.07 14.52 -33.12
C ARG A 63 3.21 15.42 -34.34
N GLU A 64 3.78 14.87 -35.41
CA GLU A 64 3.73 15.49 -36.74
C GLU A 64 2.27 15.72 -37.15
N GLY A 65 1.85 16.98 -37.26
CA GLY A 65 0.44 17.38 -37.45
C GLY A 65 -0.20 18.12 -36.26
N GLY A 66 0.53 18.30 -35.15
CA GLY A 66 0.13 19.17 -34.03
C GLY A 66 -0.75 18.52 -32.96
N ALA A 67 -1.07 17.22 -33.10
CA ALA A 67 -1.78 16.48 -32.06
C ALA A 67 -0.90 16.29 -30.82
N LEU A 68 -1.45 16.61 -29.65
CA LEU A 68 -0.78 16.42 -28.36
C LEU A 68 -1.17 15.06 -27.76
N VAL A 69 -0.17 14.21 -27.51
CA VAL A 69 -0.35 12.93 -26.81
C VAL A 69 0.18 13.08 -25.40
N ARG A 70 -0.67 12.87 -24.40
CA ARG A 70 -0.31 12.93 -22.98
C ARG A 70 -0.03 11.53 -22.46
N THR A 71 1.12 11.33 -21.85
CA THR A 71 1.56 10.01 -21.38
C THR A 71 2.07 10.03 -19.95
N TYR A 72 2.14 8.85 -19.37
CA TYR A 72 2.71 8.57 -18.06
C TYR A 72 3.75 7.47 -18.21
N ALA A 73 5.00 7.79 -17.92
CA ALA A 73 6.12 6.87 -17.93
C ALA A 73 6.42 6.40 -16.50
N ARG A 74 6.43 5.08 -16.28
CA ARG A 74 6.72 4.46 -14.99
C ARG A 74 8.01 3.65 -15.10
N MET A 75 8.99 3.95 -14.27
CA MET A 75 10.37 3.44 -14.41
C MET A 75 10.74 2.46 -13.31
N SER A 76 11.78 1.65 -13.52
CA SER A 76 12.32 0.79 -12.47
C SER A 76 12.97 1.60 -11.35
N ARG A 77 13.18 0.97 -10.18
CA ARG A 77 13.95 1.54 -9.07
C ARG A 77 15.47 1.40 -9.25
N GLY A 78 15.90 0.94 -10.43
CA GLY A 78 17.29 0.61 -10.75
C GLY A 78 17.54 -0.90 -10.93
N PRO A 79 18.75 -1.28 -11.38
CA PRO A 79 19.09 -2.66 -11.68
C PRO A 79 18.90 -3.59 -10.46
N GLY A 80 18.26 -4.74 -10.66
CA GLY A 80 18.06 -5.76 -9.62
C GLY A 80 17.05 -5.42 -8.52
N ALA A 81 16.38 -4.26 -8.60
CA ALA A 81 15.39 -3.83 -7.61
C ALA A 81 13.99 -4.42 -7.82
N GLN A 82 13.76 -5.14 -8.92
CA GLN A 82 12.47 -5.74 -9.26
C GLN A 82 12.44 -7.23 -8.93
N SER A 83 11.37 -7.67 -8.28
CA SER A 83 11.02 -9.09 -8.29
C SER A 83 10.64 -9.48 -9.72
N PRO A 84 11.17 -10.58 -10.29
CA PRO A 84 10.72 -11.10 -11.58
C PRO A 84 9.21 -11.34 -11.63
N PHE A 85 8.58 -11.60 -10.47
CA PHE A 85 7.14 -11.82 -10.35
C PHE A 85 6.31 -10.53 -10.52
N PHE A 86 6.88 -9.35 -10.25
CA PHE A 86 6.21 -8.04 -10.34
C PHE A 86 7.00 -7.05 -11.22
N SER A 87 7.43 -7.54 -12.39
CA SER A 87 8.16 -6.74 -13.38
C SER A 87 7.25 -5.76 -14.14
N LEU A 88 7.82 -4.64 -14.62
CA LEU A 88 7.06 -3.69 -15.45
C LEU A 88 6.60 -4.30 -16.77
N ALA A 89 7.43 -5.13 -17.41
CA ALA A 89 7.05 -5.81 -18.65
C ALA A 89 5.81 -6.70 -18.45
N ARG A 90 5.71 -7.37 -17.30
CA ARG A 90 4.55 -8.18 -16.92
C ARG A 90 3.31 -7.31 -16.69
N GLU A 91 3.44 -6.22 -15.94
CA GLU A 91 2.35 -5.26 -15.73
C GLU A 91 1.82 -4.73 -17.07
N HIS A 92 2.71 -4.36 -17.99
CA HIS A 92 2.33 -3.94 -19.35
C HIS A 92 1.54 -5.02 -20.09
N ALA A 93 1.99 -6.29 -20.03
CA ALA A 93 1.27 -7.39 -20.66
C ALA A 93 -0.14 -7.63 -20.05
N VAL A 94 -0.30 -7.43 -18.75
CA VAL A 94 -1.62 -7.46 -18.08
C VAL A 94 -2.50 -6.30 -18.58
N LEU A 95 -1.96 -5.09 -18.64
CA LEU A 95 -2.67 -3.91 -19.15
C LEU A 95 -3.11 -4.08 -20.60
N GLU A 96 -2.32 -4.74 -21.46
CA GLU A 96 -2.71 -5.03 -22.84
C GLU A 96 -3.97 -5.91 -22.90
N GLU A 97 -4.05 -6.97 -22.10
CA GLU A 97 -5.21 -7.85 -22.06
C GLU A 97 -6.46 -7.15 -21.49
N LEU A 98 -6.28 -6.33 -20.46
CA LEU A 98 -7.35 -5.56 -19.83
C LEU A 98 -7.90 -4.49 -20.78
N PHE A 99 -7.03 -3.73 -21.42
CA PHE A 99 -7.40 -2.70 -22.39
C PHE A 99 -8.11 -3.32 -23.61
N ALA A 100 -7.57 -4.43 -24.15
CA ALA A 100 -8.20 -5.16 -25.25
C ALA A 100 -9.56 -5.79 -24.87
N ALA A 101 -9.80 -6.05 -23.58
CA ALA A 101 -11.08 -6.50 -23.07
C ALA A 101 -12.08 -5.36 -22.78
N GLY A 102 -11.67 -4.10 -22.97
CA GLY A 102 -12.52 -2.92 -22.74
C GLY A 102 -12.68 -2.56 -21.25
N ILE A 103 -11.81 -3.06 -20.37
CA ILE A 103 -11.75 -2.61 -18.98
C ILE A 103 -11.23 -1.17 -18.97
N ALA A 104 -11.76 -0.34 -18.08
CA ALA A 104 -11.28 1.02 -17.88
C ALA A 104 -9.86 1.01 -17.23
N VAL A 105 -8.82 0.90 -18.05
CA VAL A 105 -7.40 0.98 -17.67
C VAL A 105 -6.67 1.96 -18.61
N PRO A 106 -5.49 2.49 -18.23
CA PRO A 106 -4.70 3.27 -19.16
C PRO A 106 -4.27 2.43 -20.37
N GLU A 107 -4.29 3.02 -21.56
CA GLU A 107 -3.77 2.37 -22.77
C GLU A 107 -2.26 2.09 -22.62
N PRO A 108 -1.81 0.84 -22.79
CA PRO A 108 -0.39 0.52 -22.79
C PRO A 108 0.25 0.92 -24.14
N LEU A 109 1.22 1.84 -24.10
CA LEU A 109 1.85 2.43 -25.30
C LEU A 109 3.21 1.81 -25.63
N GLY A 110 3.89 1.21 -24.66
CA GLY A 110 5.11 0.43 -24.91
C GLY A 110 5.94 0.13 -23.66
N VAL A 111 6.96 -0.70 -23.86
CA VAL A 111 7.99 -1.06 -22.87
C VAL A 111 9.32 -0.50 -23.35
N CYS A 112 10.07 0.12 -22.42
CA CYS A 112 11.41 0.63 -22.63
C CYS A 112 12.39 -0.25 -21.86
N ASP A 113 13.42 -0.78 -22.52
CA ASP A 113 14.44 -1.61 -21.87
C ASP A 113 15.48 -0.77 -21.14
N GLU A 114 15.87 0.37 -21.73
CA GLU A 114 16.92 1.26 -21.22
C GLU A 114 16.53 2.73 -21.35
N PRO A 115 16.18 3.42 -20.24
CA PRO A 115 15.96 2.88 -18.88
C PRO A 115 14.75 1.95 -18.81
N GLU A 116 14.83 0.91 -17.97
CA GLU A 116 13.74 -0.05 -17.79
C GLU A 116 12.46 0.65 -17.32
N GLY A 117 11.39 0.58 -18.12
CA GLY A 117 10.16 1.33 -17.89
C GLY A 117 9.00 0.92 -18.78
N ILE A 118 7.81 1.41 -18.47
CA ILE A 118 6.62 1.30 -19.32
C ILE A 118 6.04 2.67 -19.58
N LEU A 119 5.41 2.82 -20.76
CA LEU A 119 4.72 4.02 -21.19
C LEU A 119 3.24 3.73 -21.30
N LEU A 120 2.43 4.54 -20.63
CA LEU A 120 0.99 4.43 -20.58
C LEU A 120 0.36 5.74 -21.08
N ALA A 121 -0.84 5.68 -21.63
CA ALA A 121 -1.63 6.88 -21.86
C ALA A 121 -1.96 7.53 -20.51
N ARG A 122 -1.87 8.87 -20.46
CA ARG A 122 -2.23 9.62 -19.25
C ARG A 122 -3.76 9.72 -19.15
N LEU A 123 -4.33 9.08 -18.14
CA LEU A 123 -5.73 9.25 -17.80
C LEU A 123 -5.97 10.62 -17.14
N PRO A 124 -7.14 11.25 -17.38
CA PRO A 124 -7.56 12.43 -16.64
C PRO A 124 -8.12 12.05 -15.26
N GLY A 125 -8.24 13.02 -14.37
CA GLY A 125 -8.87 12.86 -13.06
C GLY A 125 -7.89 12.89 -11.88
N ASP A 126 -8.44 12.63 -10.70
CA ASP A 126 -7.78 12.62 -9.39
C ASP A 126 -7.94 11.22 -8.75
N ASP A 127 -7.03 10.86 -7.84
CA ASP A 127 -7.03 9.59 -7.09
C ASP A 127 -7.41 9.74 -5.61
N ASP A 128 -7.58 10.97 -5.09
CA ASP A 128 -7.91 11.25 -3.70
C ASP A 128 -9.41 11.01 -3.42
N TYR A 129 -9.77 9.73 -3.42
CA TYR A 129 -11.12 9.25 -3.08
C TYR A 129 -11.57 9.71 -1.67
N CYS A 130 -10.63 9.92 -0.75
CA CYS A 130 -10.93 10.44 0.59
C CYS A 130 -11.42 11.90 0.54
N ALA A 131 -11.00 12.68 -0.45
CA ALA A 131 -11.38 14.08 -0.62
C ALA A 131 -12.77 14.31 -1.23
N ILE A 132 -13.47 13.26 -1.68
CA ILE A 132 -14.82 13.39 -2.26
C ILE A 132 -15.82 13.82 -1.17
N ALA A 133 -16.23 15.08 -1.15
CA ALA A 133 -17.20 15.57 -0.16
C ALA A 133 -18.66 15.30 -0.54
N ASP A 134 -18.97 15.14 -1.83
CA ASP A 134 -20.34 14.92 -2.31
C ASP A 134 -20.69 13.43 -2.31
N ASP A 135 -21.75 13.07 -1.57
CA ASP A 135 -22.23 11.70 -1.46
C ASP A 135 -22.73 11.16 -2.81
N ALA A 136 -23.30 12.01 -3.67
CA ALA A 136 -23.78 11.58 -5.00
C ALA A 136 -22.62 11.26 -5.93
N GLN A 137 -21.56 12.07 -5.91
CA GLN A 137 -20.30 11.76 -6.59
C GLN A 137 -19.70 10.46 -6.05
N ARG A 138 -19.59 10.30 -4.73
CA ARG A 138 -19.04 9.09 -4.09
C ARG A 138 -19.81 7.84 -4.51
N ASP A 139 -21.14 7.87 -4.47
CA ASP A 139 -21.97 6.74 -4.89
C ASP A 139 -21.80 6.38 -6.37
N ALA A 140 -21.67 7.37 -7.24
CA ALA A 140 -21.41 7.13 -8.66
C ALA A 140 -20.05 6.44 -8.90
N ILE A 141 -19.01 6.89 -8.20
CA ILE A 141 -17.67 6.31 -8.28
C ILE A 141 -17.63 4.89 -7.69
N ASP A 142 -18.24 4.67 -6.53
CA ASP A 142 -18.33 3.32 -5.91
C ASP A 142 -18.97 2.32 -6.87
N ARG A 143 -20.11 2.68 -7.47
CA ARG A 143 -20.82 1.80 -8.42
C ARG A 143 -19.99 1.53 -9.66
N ALA A 144 -19.37 2.56 -10.23
CA ALA A 144 -18.57 2.44 -11.45
C ALA A 144 -17.34 1.55 -11.21
N PHE A 145 -16.61 1.80 -10.11
CA PHE A 145 -15.42 1.02 -9.76
C PHE A 145 -15.75 -0.45 -9.51
N VAL A 146 -16.75 -0.73 -8.66
CA VAL A 146 -17.12 -2.11 -8.33
C VAL A 146 -17.67 -2.86 -9.56
N ALA A 147 -18.37 -2.18 -10.46
CA ALA A 147 -18.81 -2.77 -11.73
C ALA A 147 -17.62 -3.11 -12.64
N GLU A 148 -16.60 -2.24 -12.75
CA GLU A 148 -15.37 -2.56 -13.49
C GLU A 148 -14.59 -3.72 -12.86
N LEU A 149 -14.46 -3.75 -11.52
CA LEU A 149 -13.81 -4.86 -10.81
C LEU A 149 -14.52 -6.19 -11.08
N ALA A 150 -15.86 -6.21 -11.08
CA ALA A 150 -16.63 -7.41 -11.44
C ALA A 150 -16.38 -7.85 -12.89
N LYS A 151 -16.20 -6.92 -13.83
CA LYS A 151 -15.83 -7.24 -15.22
C LYS A 151 -14.43 -7.86 -15.30
N VAL A 152 -13.46 -7.31 -14.55
CA VAL A 152 -12.10 -7.86 -14.47
C VAL A 152 -12.16 -9.31 -13.97
N HIS A 153 -12.89 -9.56 -12.89
CA HIS A 153 -13.04 -10.89 -12.31
C HIS A 153 -13.81 -11.88 -13.23
N ALA A 154 -14.58 -11.38 -14.19
CA ALA A 154 -15.28 -12.20 -15.18
C ALA A 154 -14.43 -12.59 -16.39
N LEU A 155 -13.22 -12.03 -16.55
CA LEU A 155 -12.32 -12.38 -17.65
C LEU A 155 -11.76 -13.80 -17.48
N ASP A 156 -11.69 -14.54 -18.59
CA ASP A 156 -11.08 -15.88 -18.63
C ASP A 156 -9.59 -15.81 -18.24
N PRO A 157 -9.16 -16.48 -17.15
CA PRO A 157 -7.76 -16.54 -16.72
C PRO A 157 -6.80 -17.01 -17.82
N ALA A 158 -7.27 -17.82 -18.79
CA ALA A 158 -6.45 -18.30 -19.89
C ALA A 158 -5.88 -17.16 -20.76
N ARG A 159 -6.51 -15.97 -20.75
CA ARG A 159 -5.97 -14.76 -21.42
C ARG A 159 -4.60 -14.39 -20.87
N PHE A 160 -4.48 -14.40 -19.55
CA PHE A 160 -3.27 -14.02 -18.86
C PHE A 160 -2.26 -15.18 -18.78
N GLU A 161 -2.74 -16.42 -18.74
CA GLU A 161 -1.88 -17.61 -18.84
C GLU A 161 -1.07 -17.60 -20.14
N ARG A 162 -1.69 -17.22 -21.27
CA ARG A 162 -0.99 -17.05 -22.56
C ARG A 162 0.08 -15.96 -22.54
N ARG A 163 -0.01 -15.01 -21.60
CA ARG A 163 1.00 -13.97 -21.36
C ARG A 163 2.05 -14.39 -20.32
N GLY A 164 2.00 -15.63 -19.83
CA GLY A 164 2.98 -16.20 -18.90
C GLY A 164 2.62 -16.04 -17.43
N LEU A 165 1.40 -15.61 -17.09
CA LEU A 165 0.96 -15.64 -15.68
C LEU A 165 0.69 -17.08 -15.25
N ALA A 166 1.18 -17.45 -14.06
CA ALA A 166 0.86 -18.73 -13.45
C ALA A 166 -0.63 -18.78 -13.08
N VAL A 167 -1.29 -19.92 -13.35
CA VAL A 167 -2.68 -20.19 -12.96
C VAL A 167 -2.67 -21.29 -11.89
N PRO A 168 -2.84 -20.95 -10.60
CA PRO A 168 -2.96 -21.95 -9.55
C PRO A 168 -4.17 -22.87 -9.81
N ARG A 169 -3.99 -24.18 -9.63
CA ARG A 169 -5.01 -25.20 -9.95
C ARG A 169 -5.64 -25.86 -8.72
N THR A 170 -5.14 -25.56 -7.53
CA THR A 170 -5.65 -26.08 -6.25
C THR A 170 -5.98 -24.92 -5.31
N PRO A 171 -6.96 -25.06 -4.40
CA PRO A 171 -7.30 -24.05 -3.41
C PRO A 171 -6.09 -23.56 -2.60
N GLU A 172 -5.22 -24.48 -2.17
CA GLU A 172 -4.04 -24.18 -1.37
C GLU A 172 -3.02 -23.34 -2.15
N ALA A 173 -2.75 -23.72 -3.41
CA ALA A 173 -1.90 -22.94 -4.30
C ALA A 173 -2.47 -21.54 -4.60
N LEU A 174 -3.80 -21.41 -4.68
CA LEU A 174 -4.45 -20.11 -4.87
C LEU A 174 -4.30 -19.22 -3.63
N ALA A 175 -4.45 -19.81 -2.44
CA ALA A 175 -4.23 -19.12 -1.17
C ALA A 175 -2.78 -18.61 -1.05
N GLY A 176 -1.81 -19.38 -1.56
CA GLY A 176 -0.38 -19.06 -1.51
C GLY A 176 0.21 -18.27 -2.69
N ALA A 177 -0.58 -17.94 -3.73
CA ALA A 177 -0.08 -17.56 -5.06
C ALA A 177 0.98 -16.44 -5.09
N ASP A 178 0.81 -15.38 -4.32
CA ASP A 178 1.78 -14.27 -4.17
C ASP A 178 2.52 -14.30 -2.82
N LEU A 179 1.98 -15.00 -1.82
CA LEU A 179 2.53 -15.03 -0.45
C LEU A 179 3.98 -15.50 -0.44
N ALA A 180 4.34 -16.50 -1.25
CA ALA A 180 5.70 -17.00 -1.34
C ALA A 180 6.72 -15.92 -1.76
N VAL A 181 6.33 -15.00 -2.64
CA VAL A 181 7.19 -13.89 -3.11
C VAL A 181 7.47 -12.92 -1.98
N TRP A 182 6.43 -12.59 -1.20
CA TRP A 182 6.54 -11.69 -0.06
C TRP A 182 7.34 -12.31 1.09
N GLU A 183 7.13 -13.61 1.36
CA GLU A 183 7.90 -14.37 2.33
C GLU A 183 9.39 -14.41 1.96
N GLU A 184 9.73 -14.67 0.69
CA GLU A 184 11.12 -14.67 0.23
C GLU A 184 11.75 -13.28 0.35
N GLY A 185 11.00 -12.22 0.00
CA GLY A 185 11.43 -10.85 0.18
C GLY A 185 11.73 -10.52 1.64
N PHE A 186 10.85 -10.93 2.55
CA PHE A 186 11.05 -10.80 3.99
C PHE A 186 12.28 -11.58 4.46
N ASP A 187 12.42 -12.86 4.08
CA ASP A 187 13.51 -13.72 4.53
C ASP A 187 14.89 -13.20 4.05
N ARG A 188 14.96 -12.50 2.90
CA ARG A 188 16.17 -11.79 2.44
C ARG A 188 16.39 -10.43 3.10
N GLY A 189 15.32 -9.70 3.39
CA GLY A 189 15.36 -8.30 3.84
C GLY A 189 15.42 -8.12 5.36
N ALA A 190 14.76 -8.99 6.12
CA ALA A 190 14.70 -8.87 7.57
C ALA A 190 16.08 -9.05 8.22
N ARG A 191 16.39 -8.21 9.21
CA ARG A 191 17.65 -8.29 9.99
C ARG A 191 17.43 -8.67 11.45
N ARG A 192 16.18 -8.66 11.89
CA ARG A 192 15.74 -9.00 13.25
C ARG A 192 14.45 -9.82 13.17
N PRO A 193 14.20 -10.69 14.16
CA PRO A 193 12.96 -11.45 14.21
C PRO A 193 11.75 -10.52 14.35
N VAL A 194 10.66 -10.88 13.67
CA VAL A 194 9.35 -10.23 13.79
C VAL A 194 8.34 -11.31 14.17
N PRO A 195 8.14 -11.56 15.49
CA PRO A 195 7.33 -12.69 15.95
C PRO A 195 5.89 -12.69 15.41
N LEU A 196 5.29 -11.51 15.21
CA LEU A 196 3.97 -11.40 14.59
C LEU A 196 3.95 -11.93 13.16
N VAL A 197 4.95 -11.60 12.34
CA VAL A 197 5.05 -12.10 10.97
C VAL A 197 5.18 -13.62 10.98
N ARG A 198 6.03 -14.17 11.86
CA ARG A 198 6.15 -15.63 12.00
C ARG A 198 4.83 -16.27 12.40
N PHE A 199 4.14 -15.69 13.37
CA PHE A 199 2.84 -16.18 13.86
C PHE A 199 1.80 -16.17 12.74
N ALA A 200 1.66 -15.05 12.03
CA ALA A 200 0.71 -14.89 10.93
C ALA A 200 1.00 -15.84 9.76
N ARG A 201 2.28 -16.03 9.37
CA ARG A 201 2.68 -17.03 8.36
C ARG A 201 2.26 -18.45 8.78
N GLY A 202 2.49 -18.80 10.05
CA GLY A 202 2.06 -20.09 10.61
C GLY A 202 0.55 -20.26 10.57
N TRP A 203 -0.20 -19.23 10.96
CA TRP A 203 -1.65 -19.23 10.94
C TRP A 203 -2.21 -19.37 9.51
N LEU A 204 -1.69 -18.61 8.54
CA LEU A 204 -2.11 -18.68 7.14
C LEU A 204 -1.94 -20.10 6.56
N ARG A 205 -0.81 -20.75 6.82
CA ARG A 205 -0.57 -22.13 6.35
C ARG A 205 -1.55 -23.14 6.95
N ARG A 206 -1.92 -22.99 8.24
CA ARG A 206 -2.88 -23.89 8.91
C ARG A 206 -4.33 -23.67 8.49
N ASN A 207 -4.67 -22.45 8.09
CA ASN A 207 -6.06 -22.01 7.87
C ASN A 207 -6.37 -21.68 6.40
N ALA A 208 -5.52 -22.09 5.45
CA ALA A 208 -5.75 -21.88 4.03
C ALA A 208 -7.13 -22.43 3.59
N PRO A 209 -7.93 -21.65 2.83
CA PRO A 209 -9.21 -22.13 2.31
C PRO A 209 -9.04 -23.39 1.46
N ARG A 210 -9.83 -24.42 1.77
CA ARG A 210 -9.80 -25.74 1.08
C ARG A 210 -10.89 -25.90 0.04
N GLU A 211 -11.95 -25.10 0.14
CA GLU A 211 -13.04 -25.17 -0.83
C GLU A 211 -12.63 -24.53 -2.16
N PRO A 212 -12.87 -25.20 -3.30
CA PRO A 212 -12.59 -24.65 -4.62
C PRO A 212 -13.32 -23.33 -4.88
N VAL A 213 -12.65 -22.43 -5.60
CA VAL A 213 -13.21 -21.21 -6.16
C VAL A 213 -12.68 -21.04 -7.57
N ALA A 214 -13.45 -20.39 -8.44
CA ALA A 214 -12.95 -20.01 -9.76
C ALA A 214 -11.81 -18.98 -9.60
N PRO A 215 -10.60 -19.25 -10.11
CA PRO A 215 -9.53 -18.28 -10.07
C PRO A 215 -9.83 -17.13 -11.03
N VAL A 216 -9.46 -15.91 -10.65
CA VAL A 216 -9.68 -14.70 -11.44
C VAL A 216 -8.39 -13.91 -11.54
N LEU A 217 -8.29 -12.96 -12.49
CA LEU A 217 -7.27 -11.92 -12.36
C LEU A 217 -7.67 -11.01 -11.20
N VAL A 218 -6.83 -11.00 -10.17
CA VAL A 218 -6.88 -10.01 -9.09
C VAL A 218 -5.91 -8.88 -9.43
N GLN A 219 -6.25 -7.63 -9.11
CA GLN A 219 -5.32 -6.51 -9.19
C GLN A 219 -4.25 -6.60 -8.09
N GLY A 220 -4.60 -7.17 -6.93
CA GLY A 220 -3.67 -7.43 -5.84
C GLY A 220 -3.38 -6.22 -4.94
N ASP A 221 -3.88 -5.04 -5.28
CA ASP A 221 -3.75 -3.81 -4.47
C ASP A 221 -5.03 -2.95 -4.47
N THR A 222 -6.18 -3.54 -4.79
CA THR A 222 -7.46 -2.88 -5.07
C THR A 222 -8.00 -2.01 -3.95
N GLY A 223 -8.58 -0.85 -4.29
CA GLY A 223 -9.35 -0.02 -3.36
C GLY A 223 -9.11 1.49 -3.53
N PRO A 224 -9.50 2.31 -2.53
CA PRO A 224 -9.22 3.74 -2.52
C PRO A 224 -7.76 4.09 -2.86
N GLY A 225 -7.59 5.05 -3.77
CA GLY A 225 -6.27 5.49 -4.26
C GLY A 225 -5.71 4.66 -5.43
N GLN A 226 -6.48 3.72 -5.99
CA GLN A 226 -6.04 2.82 -7.07
C GLN A 226 -6.91 2.90 -8.32
N PHE A 227 -7.61 4.02 -8.44
CA PHE A 227 -8.40 4.39 -9.58
C PHE A 227 -8.45 5.91 -9.68
N LEU A 228 -8.71 6.40 -10.88
CA LEU A 228 -8.85 7.82 -11.19
C LEU A 228 -10.31 8.16 -11.51
N PHE A 229 -10.73 9.37 -11.17
CA PHE A 229 -12.07 9.86 -11.45
C PHE A 229 -12.10 11.36 -11.77
N GLU A 230 -13.12 11.78 -12.54
CA GLU A 230 -13.39 13.17 -12.87
C GLU A 230 -14.89 13.46 -12.70
N GLY A 231 -15.24 14.26 -11.69
CA GLY A 231 -16.63 14.40 -11.25
C GLY A 231 -17.22 13.02 -10.90
N HIS A 232 -18.36 12.69 -11.50
CA HIS A 232 -19.10 11.45 -11.23
C HIS A 232 -18.66 10.26 -12.10
N ARG A 233 -17.55 10.40 -12.84
CA ARG A 233 -17.09 9.41 -13.81
C ARG A 233 -15.75 8.80 -13.39
N LEU A 234 -15.71 7.49 -13.28
CA LEU A 234 -14.48 6.71 -13.22
C LEU A 234 -13.72 6.83 -14.56
N THR A 235 -12.44 7.17 -14.53
CA THR A 235 -11.61 7.31 -15.74
C THR A 235 -10.67 6.13 -15.95
N GLY A 236 -10.32 5.40 -14.88
CA GLY A 236 -9.70 4.08 -14.99
C GLY A 236 -9.09 3.56 -13.70
N ILE A 237 -8.91 2.24 -13.63
CA ILE A 237 -8.19 1.53 -12.58
C ILE A 237 -6.70 1.55 -12.94
N VAL A 238 -5.87 1.91 -11.96
CA VAL A 238 -4.42 2.10 -12.14
C VAL A 238 -3.64 1.18 -11.22
N ASP A 239 -2.32 1.13 -11.44
CA ASP A 239 -1.37 0.35 -10.64
C ASP A 239 -1.70 -1.15 -10.60
N TRP A 240 -1.28 -1.83 -11.67
CA TRP A 240 -1.51 -3.26 -11.88
C TRP A 240 -0.25 -4.08 -11.56
N GLU A 241 0.64 -3.52 -10.75
CA GLU A 241 1.96 -4.10 -10.52
C GLU A 241 1.91 -5.42 -9.76
N PHE A 242 0.91 -5.58 -8.88
CA PHE A 242 0.66 -6.80 -8.11
C PHE A 242 -0.41 -7.71 -8.72
N ALA A 243 -0.91 -7.39 -9.91
CA ALA A 243 -1.97 -8.16 -10.53
C ALA A 243 -1.54 -9.61 -10.66
N HIS A 244 -2.36 -10.62 -10.41
CA HIS A 244 -2.00 -12.03 -10.61
C HIS A 244 -3.26 -12.89 -10.68
N ILE A 245 -3.13 -14.20 -10.94
CA ILE A 245 -4.28 -15.09 -10.88
C ILE A 245 -4.47 -15.55 -9.43
N GLY A 246 -5.61 -15.21 -8.85
CA GLY A 246 -5.89 -15.34 -7.43
C GLY A 246 -7.35 -15.61 -7.13
N ASP A 247 -7.67 -15.60 -5.84
CA ASP A 247 -9.02 -15.69 -5.33
C ASP A 247 -9.67 -14.31 -5.34
N PRO A 248 -10.91 -14.14 -5.84
CA PRO A 248 -11.58 -12.84 -5.88
C PRO A 248 -11.71 -12.17 -4.49
N MET A 249 -11.71 -12.95 -3.41
CA MET A 249 -11.75 -12.40 -2.05
C MET A 249 -10.48 -11.63 -1.69
N LEU A 250 -9.36 -11.81 -2.40
CA LEU A 250 -8.15 -11.02 -2.18
C LEU A 250 -8.38 -9.54 -2.50
N ASP A 251 -8.96 -9.21 -3.65
CA ASP A 251 -9.20 -7.80 -4.00
C ASP A 251 -10.25 -7.15 -3.09
N LEU A 252 -11.22 -7.92 -2.60
CA LEU A 252 -12.19 -7.45 -1.60
C LEU A 252 -11.54 -7.23 -0.23
N ALA A 253 -10.61 -8.10 0.16
CA ALA A 253 -9.78 -7.87 1.33
C ALA A 253 -8.89 -6.62 1.14
N GLN A 254 -8.31 -6.43 -0.05
CA GLN A 254 -7.50 -5.24 -0.35
C GLN A 254 -8.32 -3.95 -0.23
N ILE A 255 -9.58 -3.92 -0.69
CA ILE A 255 -10.46 -2.75 -0.48
C ILE A 255 -10.57 -2.41 1.01
N ARG A 256 -10.76 -3.43 1.86
CA ARG A 256 -10.81 -3.27 3.32
C ARG A 256 -9.49 -2.73 3.89
N ILE A 257 -8.35 -3.21 3.39
CA ILE A 257 -7.03 -2.79 3.89
C ILE A 257 -6.64 -1.40 3.37
N ARG A 258 -7.03 -1.06 2.14
CA ARG A 258 -6.86 0.29 1.58
C ARG A 258 -7.65 1.31 2.37
N ASP A 259 -8.89 0.99 2.73
CA ASP A 259 -9.69 1.85 3.61
C ASP A 259 -9.07 2.00 5.00
N PHE A 260 -8.47 0.94 5.55
CA PHE A 260 -7.76 1.00 6.84
C PHE A 260 -6.72 2.13 6.88
N TYR A 261 -6.02 2.41 5.79
CA TYR A 261 -5.00 3.48 5.74
C TYR A 261 -5.46 4.76 5.03
N ASN A 262 -6.43 4.67 4.13
CA ASN A 262 -7.04 5.77 3.38
C ASN A 262 -8.57 5.72 3.55
N PRO A 263 -9.10 6.18 4.70
CA PRO A 263 -10.49 5.95 5.07
C PRO A 263 -11.47 6.72 4.17
N GLY A 264 -12.59 6.06 3.87
CA GLY A 264 -13.73 6.67 3.16
C GLY A 264 -14.59 5.69 2.38
N ALA A 265 -14.22 4.41 2.31
CA ALA A 265 -15.02 3.38 1.68
C ALA A 265 -16.04 2.82 2.69
N ASP A 266 -17.28 2.63 2.27
CA ASP A 266 -18.22 1.81 3.04
C ASP A 266 -18.04 0.36 2.57
N LEU A 267 -17.29 -0.43 3.33
CA LEU A 267 -16.97 -1.81 2.96
C LEU A 267 -18.25 -2.64 2.75
N SER A 268 -19.26 -2.47 3.61
CA SER A 268 -20.51 -3.23 3.50
C SER A 268 -21.24 -2.89 2.20
N LYS A 269 -21.28 -1.60 1.82
CA LYS A 269 -21.83 -1.15 0.55
C LYS A 269 -21.06 -1.73 -0.64
N TRP A 270 -19.72 -1.69 -0.60
CA TRP A 270 -18.86 -2.17 -1.68
C TRP A 270 -19.01 -3.68 -1.90
N LEU A 271 -19.04 -4.46 -0.83
CA LEU A 271 -19.30 -5.91 -0.88
C LEU A 271 -20.68 -6.19 -1.49
N ALA A 272 -21.73 -5.47 -1.05
CA ALA A 272 -23.08 -5.64 -1.60
C ALA A 272 -23.19 -5.23 -3.08
N LEU A 273 -22.47 -4.19 -3.50
CA LEU A 273 -22.37 -3.81 -4.91
C LEU A 273 -21.68 -4.90 -5.72
N TYR A 274 -20.62 -5.50 -5.17
CA TYR A 274 -19.84 -6.54 -5.84
C TYR A 274 -20.66 -7.82 -6.02
N GLU A 275 -21.41 -8.27 -5.01
CA GLU A 275 -22.30 -9.43 -5.15
C GLU A 275 -23.32 -9.22 -6.27
N ARG A 276 -23.92 -8.02 -6.34
CA ARG A 276 -24.89 -7.68 -7.39
C ARG A 276 -24.26 -7.64 -8.78
N ALA A 277 -23.06 -7.11 -8.91
CA ALA A 277 -22.40 -6.94 -10.21
C ALA A 277 -21.76 -8.24 -10.73
N SER A 278 -21.18 -9.05 -9.84
CA SER A 278 -20.47 -10.29 -10.18
C SER A 278 -21.34 -11.54 -10.13
N GLY A 279 -22.47 -11.51 -9.42
CA GLY A 279 -23.26 -12.70 -9.07
C GLY A 279 -22.56 -13.65 -8.09
N THR A 280 -21.37 -13.29 -7.59
CA THR A 280 -20.59 -14.08 -6.62
C THR A 280 -20.98 -13.71 -5.21
N ARG A 281 -21.38 -14.68 -4.39
CA ARG A 281 -21.66 -14.46 -2.97
C ARG A 281 -20.35 -14.28 -2.18
N ILE A 282 -20.34 -13.35 -1.23
CA ILE A 282 -19.21 -13.17 -0.33
C ILE A 282 -19.15 -14.31 0.69
N ASP A 283 -18.00 -14.95 0.78
CA ASP A 283 -17.65 -15.88 1.84
C ASP A 283 -16.91 -15.12 2.95
N ALA A 284 -17.57 -14.92 4.09
CA ALA A 284 -17.02 -14.16 5.21
C ALA A 284 -15.77 -14.81 5.82
N ALA A 285 -15.73 -16.14 5.92
CA ALA A 285 -14.58 -16.85 6.49
C ALA A 285 -13.37 -16.72 5.58
N ARG A 286 -13.58 -16.85 4.27
CA ARG A 286 -12.56 -16.65 3.24
C ARG A 286 -12.08 -15.19 3.20
N LEU A 287 -13.00 -14.23 3.31
CA LEU A 287 -12.65 -12.80 3.37
C LEU A 287 -11.82 -12.46 4.62
N ARG A 288 -12.11 -13.06 5.78
CA ARG A 288 -11.26 -12.92 6.99
C ARG A 288 -9.86 -13.48 6.75
N TYR A 289 -9.75 -14.66 6.15
CA TYR A 289 -8.45 -15.24 5.76
C TYR A 289 -7.65 -14.30 4.85
N TYR A 290 -8.28 -13.81 3.78
CA TYR A 290 -7.61 -12.89 2.85
C TYR A 290 -7.34 -11.51 3.47
N THR A 291 -8.12 -11.06 4.45
CA THR A 291 -7.80 -9.86 5.25
C THR A 291 -6.50 -10.05 6.02
N VAL A 292 -6.33 -11.19 6.72
CA VAL A 292 -5.07 -11.48 7.44
C VAL A 292 -3.90 -11.50 6.47
N LYS A 293 -4.05 -12.16 5.31
CA LYS A 293 -3.03 -12.20 4.28
C LYS A 293 -2.67 -10.80 3.76
N ALA A 294 -3.68 -10.00 3.37
CA ALA A 294 -3.49 -8.66 2.84
C ALA A 294 -2.83 -7.71 3.86
N MET A 295 -3.25 -7.76 5.13
CA MET A 295 -2.59 -7.01 6.21
C MET A 295 -1.13 -7.41 6.39
N LEU A 296 -0.82 -8.71 6.32
CA LEU A 296 0.53 -9.24 6.53
C LEU A 296 1.51 -8.92 5.39
N ILE A 297 1.01 -8.74 4.15
CA ILE A 297 1.87 -8.44 2.99
C ILE A 297 2.69 -7.16 3.22
N THR A 298 2.11 -6.13 3.80
CA THR A 298 2.82 -4.86 4.04
C THR A 298 4.02 -5.03 4.99
N PRO A 299 3.90 -5.63 6.20
CA PRO A 299 5.05 -5.95 7.04
C PRO A 299 6.09 -6.87 6.36
N LEU A 300 5.64 -7.84 5.55
CA LEU A 300 6.55 -8.70 4.77
C LEU A 300 7.39 -7.86 3.79
N ALA A 301 6.73 -6.98 3.04
CA ALA A 301 7.35 -6.13 2.03
C ALA A 301 8.27 -5.06 2.63
N LEU A 302 7.90 -4.50 3.80
CA LEU A 302 8.59 -3.37 4.40
C LEU A 302 9.75 -3.77 5.31
N ALA A 303 9.84 -5.03 5.78
CA ALA A 303 10.87 -5.44 6.72
C ALA A 303 12.30 -5.11 6.25
N GLY A 304 12.61 -5.24 4.96
CA GLY A 304 13.92 -4.89 4.41
C GLY A 304 14.22 -3.39 4.52
N VAL A 305 13.28 -2.55 4.09
CA VAL A 305 13.47 -1.09 4.12
C VAL A 305 13.44 -0.54 5.55
N VAL A 306 12.58 -1.07 6.43
CA VAL A 306 12.51 -0.61 7.83
C VAL A 306 13.77 -0.99 8.60
N HIS A 307 14.36 -2.16 8.33
CA HIS A 307 15.57 -2.62 9.02
C HIS A 307 16.88 -2.07 8.43
N ASP A 308 16.88 -1.60 7.18
CA ASP A 308 18.05 -1.02 6.51
C ASP A 308 17.79 0.45 6.12
N MET A 309 18.10 1.36 7.05
CA MET A 309 17.81 2.77 6.88
C MET A 309 18.76 3.44 5.89
N HIS A 310 18.19 4.24 4.98
CA HIS A 310 18.88 4.95 3.92
C HIS A 310 18.32 6.39 3.81
N PRO A 311 19.18 7.43 3.76
CA PRO A 311 18.74 8.83 3.86
C PRO A 311 17.85 9.29 2.70
N ARG A 312 17.96 8.70 1.51
CA ARG A 312 17.12 9.03 0.33
C ARG A 312 15.73 8.38 0.34
N THR A 313 15.42 7.60 1.36
CA THR A 313 14.15 6.86 1.47
C THR A 313 13.24 7.54 2.48
N ASP A 314 11.93 7.46 2.28
CA ASP A 314 10.92 8.10 3.14
C ASP A 314 10.61 7.24 4.37
N HIS A 315 11.61 7.07 5.24
CA HIS A 315 11.52 6.16 6.40
C HIS A 315 10.36 6.47 7.33
N ALA A 316 10.00 7.73 7.55
CA ALA A 316 8.84 8.05 8.41
C ALA A 316 7.55 7.41 7.89
N GLU A 317 7.38 7.35 6.57
CA GLU A 317 6.22 6.73 5.95
C GLU A 317 6.27 5.21 6.04
N TRP A 318 7.43 4.60 5.74
CA TRP A 318 7.57 3.15 5.83
C TRP A 318 7.45 2.62 7.26
N TYR A 319 7.98 3.34 8.24
CA TYR A 319 7.77 3.01 9.65
C TYR A 319 6.29 3.14 10.04
N ALA A 320 5.61 4.19 9.60
CA ALA A 320 4.18 4.38 9.88
C ALA A 320 3.33 3.24 9.32
N GLN A 321 3.57 2.86 8.06
CA GLN A 321 2.89 1.72 7.45
C GLN A 321 3.23 0.40 8.16
N ASP A 322 4.51 0.15 8.47
CA ASP A 322 4.90 -1.08 9.16
C ASP A 322 4.20 -1.24 10.52
N VAL A 323 4.22 -0.21 11.38
CA VAL A 323 3.58 -0.32 12.70
C VAL A 323 2.05 -0.38 12.61
N CYS A 324 1.41 0.40 11.73
CA CYS A 324 -0.03 0.34 11.54
C CYS A 324 -0.48 -1.02 11.01
N TYR A 325 0.20 -1.56 9.99
CA TYR A 325 -0.19 -2.83 9.40
C TYR A 325 0.20 -4.03 10.28
N GLN A 326 1.23 -3.95 11.12
CA GLN A 326 1.46 -4.96 12.15
C GLN A 326 0.31 -4.96 13.17
N ARG A 327 -0.16 -3.81 13.67
CA ARG A 327 -1.35 -3.76 14.53
C ARG A 327 -2.58 -4.30 13.79
N GLY A 328 -2.83 -3.84 12.57
CA GLY A 328 -3.93 -4.31 11.73
C GLY A 328 -3.89 -5.81 11.46
N THR A 329 -2.70 -6.40 11.31
CA THR A 329 -2.52 -7.86 11.19
C THR A 329 -2.94 -8.57 12.48
N ALA A 330 -2.54 -8.07 13.65
CA ALA A 330 -2.94 -8.66 14.93
C ALA A 330 -4.47 -8.59 15.15
N GLU A 331 -5.09 -7.47 14.77
CA GLU A 331 -6.55 -7.30 14.83
C GLU A 331 -7.29 -8.20 13.83
N ALA A 332 -6.79 -8.32 12.60
CA ALA A 332 -7.36 -9.22 11.59
C ALA A 332 -7.25 -10.69 12.01
N LEU A 333 -6.12 -11.09 12.63
CA LEU A 333 -5.95 -12.42 13.21
C LEU A 333 -6.97 -12.65 14.33
N ALA A 334 -7.14 -11.67 15.22
CA ALA A 334 -8.08 -11.79 16.33
C ALA A 334 -9.52 -11.93 15.84
N GLU A 335 -9.93 -11.15 14.83
CA GLU A 335 -11.22 -11.28 14.18
C GLU A 335 -11.39 -12.66 13.51
N ALA A 336 -10.38 -13.13 12.78
CA ALA A 336 -10.43 -14.44 12.10
C ALA A 336 -10.50 -15.62 13.09
N MET A 337 -9.93 -15.46 14.28
CA MET A 337 -9.91 -16.46 15.35
C MET A 337 -11.08 -16.33 16.34
N GLY A 338 -11.88 -15.27 16.26
CA GLY A 338 -12.96 -14.99 17.22
C GLY A 338 -12.46 -14.58 18.61
N ILE A 339 -11.27 -13.97 18.69
CA ILE A 339 -10.66 -13.52 19.94
C ILE A 339 -11.01 -12.06 20.20
N ALA A 340 -11.61 -11.76 21.36
CA ALA A 340 -11.84 -10.39 21.80
C ALA A 340 -10.55 -9.81 22.42
N LEU A 341 -10.00 -8.76 21.82
CA LEU A 341 -8.79 -8.08 22.30
C LEU A 341 -9.09 -7.08 23.42
N GLU A 342 -8.27 -7.07 24.47
CA GLU A 342 -8.43 -6.12 25.58
C GLU A 342 -7.83 -4.75 25.25
N PRO A 343 -8.34 -3.67 25.88
CA PRO A 343 -7.67 -2.38 25.88
C PRO A 343 -6.24 -2.49 26.43
N VAL A 344 -5.29 -1.86 25.74
CA VAL A 344 -3.88 -1.86 26.12
C VAL A 344 -3.60 -0.64 26.99
N ALA A 345 -3.04 -0.85 28.18
CA ALA A 345 -2.58 0.24 29.02
C ALA A 345 -1.41 0.98 28.36
N LEU A 346 -1.51 2.30 28.25
CA LEU A 346 -0.49 3.17 27.67
C LEU A 346 -0.15 4.27 28.69
N PRO A 347 0.91 4.09 29.53
CA PRO A 347 1.32 5.11 30.48
C PRO A 347 1.68 6.43 29.77
N ASP A 348 1.45 7.54 30.46
CA ASP A 348 1.77 8.89 29.98
C ASP A 348 2.79 9.57 30.89
N PRO A 349 4.08 9.21 30.79
CA PRO A 349 5.15 9.83 31.57
C PRO A 349 5.34 11.31 31.19
N PRO A 350 5.91 12.12 32.11
CA PRO A 350 6.25 13.51 31.81
C PRO A 350 7.28 13.62 30.68
N PRO A 351 7.46 14.81 30.08
CA PRO A 351 8.47 15.03 29.04
C PRO A 351 9.88 14.56 29.44
N GLY A 352 10.61 14.00 28.48
CA GLY A 352 12.00 13.57 28.66
C GLY A 352 12.99 14.74 28.74
N GLU A 353 14.23 14.44 29.12
CA GLU A 353 15.28 15.46 29.33
C GLU A 353 15.61 16.29 28.09
N ARG A 354 15.45 15.74 26.87
CA ARG A 354 15.72 16.44 25.60
C ARG A 354 14.45 16.91 24.90
N ALA A 355 13.31 16.92 25.59
CA ALA A 355 12.02 17.30 25.00
C ALA A 355 12.06 18.68 24.34
N ASP A 356 12.68 19.67 24.99
CA ASP A 356 12.78 21.04 24.46
C ASP A 356 13.62 21.12 23.18
N VAL A 357 14.72 20.36 23.10
CA VAL A 357 15.60 20.32 21.92
C VAL A 357 14.87 19.69 20.72
N LEU A 358 14.14 18.60 20.96
CA LEU A 358 13.37 17.92 19.92
C LEU A 358 12.16 18.75 19.47
N ALA A 359 11.50 19.45 20.39
CA ALA A 359 10.43 20.38 20.06
C ALA A 359 10.92 21.55 19.19
N LEU A 360 12.06 22.16 19.54
CA LEU A 360 12.68 23.21 18.73
C LEU A 360 13.01 22.72 17.30
N LEU A 361 13.53 21.49 17.16
CA LEU A 361 13.79 20.89 15.84
C LEU A 361 12.49 20.73 15.03
N GLU A 362 11.42 20.24 15.64
CA GLU A 362 10.10 20.11 14.99
C GLU A 362 9.56 21.46 14.52
N GLU A 363 9.67 22.50 15.35
CA GLU A 363 9.23 23.86 15.03
C GLU A 363 10.02 24.46 13.86
N ASN A 364 11.35 24.34 13.86
CA ASN A 364 12.20 24.83 12.77
C ASN A 364 11.86 24.15 11.43
N LEU A 365 11.62 22.83 11.47
CA LEU A 365 11.22 22.06 10.28
C LEU A 365 9.85 22.50 9.76
N ALA A 366 8.89 22.75 10.67
CA ALA A 366 7.52 23.11 10.31
C ALA A 366 7.38 24.55 9.81
N ASN A 367 8.04 25.49 10.48
CA ASN A 367 7.74 26.92 10.34
C ASN A 367 8.74 27.65 9.43
N GLU A 368 9.97 27.16 9.32
CA GLU A 368 11.01 27.82 8.51
C GLU A 368 11.36 26.98 7.28
N LEU A 369 11.84 25.74 7.50
CA LEU A 369 12.41 24.92 6.42
C LEU A 369 11.35 24.38 5.45
N GLY A 370 10.14 24.08 5.95
CA GLY A 370 9.04 23.61 5.12
C GLY A 370 8.56 24.71 4.15
N PRO A 371 8.06 25.85 4.67
CA PRO A 371 7.60 26.96 3.85
C PRO A 371 8.70 27.57 2.96
N GLY A 372 9.95 27.56 3.41
CA GLY A 372 11.10 28.12 2.68
C GLY A 372 11.63 27.25 1.53
N ALA A 373 11.18 26.00 1.38
CA ALA A 373 11.71 25.08 0.37
C ALA A 373 11.25 25.40 -1.06
N SER A 374 12.20 25.41 -1.98
CA SER A 374 12.05 25.91 -3.36
C SER A 374 11.11 25.09 -4.26
N ASP A 375 10.92 23.81 -3.98
CA ASP A 375 10.07 22.92 -4.79
C ASP A 375 9.27 21.92 -3.93
N ALA A 376 8.32 21.24 -4.58
CA ALA A 376 7.40 20.31 -3.91
C ALA A 376 8.11 19.06 -3.34
N PHE A 377 9.20 18.62 -3.95
CA PHE A 377 9.97 17.48 -3.45
C PHE A 377 10.70 17.84 -2.16
N LEU A 378 11.36 19.00 -2.09
CA LEU A 378 12.04 19.46 -0.88
C LEU A 378 11.04 19.73 0.26
N ARG A 379 9.88 20.30 -0.04
CA ARG A 379 8.80 20.46 0.95
C ARG A 379 8.35 19.12 1.54
N HIS A 380 8.14 18.11 0.70
CA HIS A 380 7.82 16.74 1.13
C HIS A 380 8.92 16.16 2.03
N ARG A 381 10.19 16.30 1.63
CA ARG A 381 11.34 15.81 2.41
C ARG A 381 11.43 16.46 3.78
N THR A 382 11.17 17.77 3.89
CA THR A 382 11.10 18.46 5.18
C THR A 382 9.96 17.94 6.06
N ALA A 383 8.78 17.70 5.48
CA ALA A 383 7.63 17.13 6.20
C ALA A 383 7.92 15.71 6.74
N VAL A 384 8.59 14.87 5.94
CA VAL A 384 9.04 13.53 6.36
C VAL A 384 10.08 13.62 7.49
N ALA A 385 11.04 14.53 7.40
CA ALA A 385 12.03 14.73 8.47
C ALA A 385 11.39 15.17 9.79
N ARG A 386 10.38 16.03 9.74
CA ARG A 386 9.62 16.44 10.93
C ARG A 386 8.96 15.25 11.64
N ARG A 387 8.37 14.33 10.88
CA ARG A 387 7.76 13.11 11.45
C ARG A 387 8.79 12.25 12.19
N LEU A 388 10.03 12.13 11.67
CA LEU A 388 11.10 11.42 12.38
C LEU A 388 11.53 12.12 13.68
N ALA A 389 11.53 13.46 13.72
CA ALA A 389 11.79 14.21 14.94
C ALA A 389 10.70 13.95 16.01
N THR A 390 9.43 13.96 15.60
CA THR A 390 8.30 13.58 16.47
C THR A 390 8.42 12.17 17.01
N TYR A 391 8.79 11.21 16.15
CA TYR A 391 9.04 9.84 16.58
C TYR A 391 10.19 9.75 17.60
N ALA A 392 11.30 10.45 17.37
CA ALA A 392 12.43 10.48 18.30
C ALA A 392 12.05 11.03 19.68
N ARG A 393 11.21 12.08 19.72
CA ARG A 393 10.68 12.64 20.97
C ARG A 393 9.80 11.62 21.73
N ASN A 394 8.96 10.89 21.01
CA ASN A 394 8.12 9.87 21.60
C ASN A 394 8.95 8.68 22.11
N LEU A 395 9.99 8.26 21.39
CA LEU A 395 10.93 7.23 21.84
C LEU A 395 11.60 7.62 23.14
N GLU A 396 12.06 8.87 23.27
CA GLU A 396 12.64 9.36 24.51
C GLU A 396 11.64 9.32 25.68
N ARG A 397 10.42 9.82 25.44
CA ARG A 397 9.41 9.97 26.50
C ARG A 397 8.79 8.64 26.93
N LEU A 398 8.34 7.84 25.96
CA LEU A 398 7.50 6.65 26.19
C LEU A 398 8.33 5.36 26.19
N GLY A 399 9.46 5.34 25.49
CA GLY A 399 10.28 4.15 25.25
C GLY A 399 10.63 3.38 26.52
N PRO A 400 11.24 4.01 27.56
CA PRO A 400 11.65 3.28 28.77
C PRO A 400 10.49 2.56 29.48
N ALA A 401 9.32 3.19 29.54
CA ALA A 401 8.13 2.58 30.14
C ALA A 401 7.61 1.41 29.29
N PHE A 402 7.57 1.57 27.96
CA PHE A 402 7.11 0.53 27.06
C PHE A 402 8.08 -0.66 27.02
N GLU A 403 9.40 -0.42 27.02
CA GLU A 403 10.41 -1.48 27.13
C GLU A 403 10.27 -2.26 28.43
N ALA A 404 9.99 -1.59 29.55
CA ALA A 404 9.78 -2.25 30.82
C ALA A 404 8.56 -3.19 30.78
N MET A 405 7.43 -2.70 30.24
CA MET A 405 6.19 -3.46 30.05
C MET A 405 6.36 -4.61 29.06
N GLU A 406 7.14 -4.40 28.00
CA GLU A 406 7.43 -5.39 26.98
C GLU A 406 8.17 -6.58 27.58
N LEU A 407 9.19 -6.31 28.39
CA LEU A 407 9.94 -7.34 29.10
C LEU A 407 9.09 -8.11 30.13
N ASP A 408 8.15 -7.45 30.81
CA ASP A 408 7.20 -8.12 31.73
C ASP A 408 6.23 -9.03 30.98
N ASP A 409 5.72 -8.57 29.84
CA ASP A 409 4.85 -9.37 28.99
C ASP A 409 5.58 -10.60 28.44
N MET A 410 6.80 -10.42 27.95
CA MET A 410 7.66 -11.52 27.50
C MET A 410 7.97 -12.50 28.62
N ALA A 411 8.27 -12.00 29.83
CA ALA A 411 8.53 -12.85 30.99
C ALA A 411 7.34 -13.77 31.30
N ARG A 412 6.12 -13.23 31.29
CA ARG A 412 4.90 -14.03 31.51
C ARG A 412 4.74 -15.11 30.45
N LEU A 413 4.90 -14.76 29.17
CA LEU A 413 4.70 -15.66 28.05
C LEU A 413 5.79 -16.76 27.94
N LEU A 414 6.99 -16.49 28.47
CA LEU A 414 8.15 -17.40 28.51
C LEU A 414 8.26 -18.24 29.79
N GLY A 415 7.27 -18.19 30.68
CA GLY A 415 7.26 -19.00 31.91
C GLY A 415 8.00 -18.39 33.10
N GLY A 416 8.18 -17.07 33.13
CA GLY A 416 8.51 -16.28 34.33
C GLY A 416 9.91 -15.62 34.33
N ALA A 417 10.84 -16.07 33.48
CA ALA A 417 12.17 -15.46 33.40
C ALA A 417 12.13 -14.17 32.57
N ARG A 418 12.42 -13.03 33.21
CA ARG A 418 12.49 -11.73 32.52
C ARG A 418 13.71 -11.68 31.59
N PRO A 419 13.54 -11.39 30.28
CA PRO A 419 14.68 -11.29 29.36
C PRO A 419 15.64 -10.16 29.75
N ALA A 420 16.92 -10.33 29.40
CA ALA A 420 17.96 -9.33 29.68
C ALA A 420 17.83 -8.04 28.85
N SER A 421 17.15 -8.12 27.70
CA SER A 421 16.87 -6.99 26.82
C SER A 421 15.67 -7.29 25.92
N VAL A 422 15.06 -6.25 25.35
CA VAL A 422 13.95 -6.41 24.39
C VAL A 422 14.39 -7.23 23.17
N ALA A 423 15.62 -7.05 22.70
CA ALA A 423 16.15 -7.84 21.58
C ALA A 423 16.25 -9.33 21.91
N ALA A 424 16.79 -9.69 23.09
CA ALA A 424 16.87 -11.08 23.54
C ALA A 424 15.48 -11.68 23.76
N GLY A 425 14.57 -10.92 24.37
CA GLY A 425 13.18 -11.33 24.57
C GLY A 425 12.44 -11.55 23.25
N ARG A 426 12.60 -10.66 22.26
CA ARG A 426 12.00 -10.81 20.93
C ARG A 426 12.47 -12.07 20.21
N ALA A 427 13.76 -12.41 20.31
CA ALA A 427 14.29 -13.66 19.78
C ALA A 427 13.71 -14.89 20.50
N ALA A 428 13.54 -14.84 21.82
CA ALA A 428 12.93 -15.90 22.59
C ALA A 428 11.43 -16.08 22.25
N ILE A 429 10.68 -14.99 22.07
CA ILE A 429 9.30 -15.07 21.59
C ILE A 429 9.23 -15.61 20.16
N ASP A 430 10.12 -15.21 19.27
CA ASP A 430 10.16 -15.77 17.91
C ASP A 430 10.36 -17.30 17.93
N ALA A 431 11.27 -17.78 18.78
CA ALA A 431 11.49 -19.22 18.99
C ALA A 431 10.26 -19.91 19.61
N LEU A 432 9.59 -19.25 20.56
CA LEU A 432 8.36 -19.73 21.15
C LEU A 432 7.25 -19.90 20.09
N VAL A 433 7.04 -18.88 19.26
CA VAL A 433 6.06 -18.88 18.16
C VAL A 433 6.38 -20.00 17.16
N ALA A 434 7.65 -20.27 16.90
CA ALA A 434 8.06 -21.36 16.02
C ALA A 434 7.72 -22.75 16.56
N ALA A 435 7.75 -22.94 17.88
CA ALA A 435 7.57 -24.22 18.54
C ALA A 435 6.13 -24.46 19.05
N ALA A 436 5.38 -23.40 19.32
CA ALA A 436 4.04 -23.48 19.88
C ALA A 436 3.02 -24.07 18.89
N GLY A 437 2.10 -24.89 19.39
CA GLY A 437 0.93 -25.33 18.64
C GLY A 437 -0.25 -24.37 18.77
N PRO A 438 -1.36 -24.65 18.07
CA PRO A 438 -2.55 -23.80 18.05
C PRO A 438 -3.18 -23.56 19.44
N GLU A 439 -2.94 -24.45 20.40
CA GLU A 439 -3.42 -24.33 21.78
C GLU A 439 -2.89 -23.09 22.51
N ARG A 440 -1.81 -22.47 22.01
CA ARG A 440 -1.24 -21.25 22.56
C ARG A 440 -1.51 -20.01 21.73
N ASP A 441 -2.21 -20.14 20.60
CA ASP A 441 -2.37 -19.06 19.64
C ASP A 441 -3.03 -17.82 20.28
N GLU A 442 -4.03 -18.01 21.14
CA GLU A 442 -4.70 -16.90 21.81
C GLU A 442 -3.78 -16.11 22.75
N GLU A 443 -3.04 -16.81 23.62
CA GLU A 443 -2.11 -16.20 24.57
C GLU A 443 -1.01 -15.39 23.84
N ILE A 444 -0.46 -15.99 22.79
CA ILE A 444 0.57 -15.38 21.94
C ILE A 444 0.00 -14.16 21.22
N LEU A 445 -1.17 -14.27 20.60
CA LEU A 445 -1.78 -13.17 19.85
C LEU A 445 -2.10 -11.97 20.75
N ARG A 446 -2.60 -12.21 21.97
CA ARG A 446 -2.85 -11.12 22.94
C ARG A 446 -1.56 -10.37 23.28
N TYR A 447 -0.44 -11.06 23.42
CA TYR A 447 0.87 -10.43 23.59
C TYR A 447 1.28 -9.62 22.35
N LEU A 448 1.21 -10.21 21.16
CA LEU A 448 1.58 -9.55 19.91
C LEU A 448 0.75 -8.29 19.67
N HIS A 449 -0.56 -8.33 19.98
CA HIS A 449 -1.41 -7.15 19.92
C HIS A 449 -0.91 -6.03 20.85
N ARG A 450 -0.66 -6.32 22.14
CA ARG A 450 -0.10 -5.33 23.08
C ARG A 450 1.20 -4.73 22.57
N HIS A 451 2.10 -5.56 22.03
CA HIS A 451 3.34 -5.13 21.42
C HIS A 451 3.09 -4.12 20.29
N THR A 452 2.26 -4.49 19.31
CA THR A 452 1.97 -3.63 18.15
C THR A 452 1.30 -2.30 18.52
N VAL A 453 0.41 -2.29 19.52
CA VAL A 453 -0.24 -1.06 20.00
C VAL A 453 0.77 -0.10 20.64
N ARG A 454 1.78 -0.63 21.36
CA ARG A 454 2.87 0.20 21.91
C ARG A 454 3.77 0.75 20.81
N GLU A 455 4.13 -0.07 19.81
CA GLU A 455 4.96 0.38 18.68
C GLU A 455 4.26 1.47 17.85
N GLU A 456 2.97 1.32 17.55
CA GLU A 456 2.18 2.37 16.89
C GLU A 456 2.10 3.63 17.76
N ARG A 457 1.92 3.49 19.08
CA ARG A 457 1.87 4.64 20.00
C ARG A 457 3.17 5.43 20.02
N LEU A 458 4.33 4.79 19.84
CA LEU A 458 5.60 5.51 19.69
C LEU A 458 5.60 6.41 18.46
N MET A 459 4.88 6.04 17.40
CA MET A 459 4.75 6.84 16.18
C MET A 459 3.63 7.87 16.21
N ALA A 460 2.88 8.03 17.31
CA ALA A 460 1.75 8.97 17.38
C ALA A 460 2.14 10.42 17.00
N GLY A 461 1.38 11.05 16.10
CA GLY A 461 1.70 12.35 15.49
C GLY A 461 2.70 12.29 14.33
N ALA A 462 3.33 11.13 14.10
CA ALA A 462 4.24 10.84 13.00
C ALA A 462 3.69 9.81 12.00
N LEU A 463 2.46 9.29 12.20
CA LEU A 463 1.86 8.27 11.35
C LEU A 463 1.39 8.79 9.99
N GLY A 464 1.27 10.11 9.81
CA GLY A 464 0.79 10.68 8.55
C GLY A 464 -0.67 10.27 8.31
N ALA A 465 -0.95 9.65 7.15
CA ALA A 465 -2.29 9.15 6.84
C ALA A 465 -2.76 8.04 7.80
N GLY A 466 -1.81 7.30 8.40
CA GLY A 466 -2.11 6.20 9.33
C GLY A 466 -2.62 6.64 10.71
N GLU A 467 -2.66 7.94 11.05
CA GLU A 467 -3.04 8.42 12.39
C GLU A 467 -4.47 8.00 12.79
N HIS A 468 -5.33 7.77 11.80
CA HIS A 468 -6.72 7.35 11.99
C HIS A 468 -6.98 5.92 11.49
N ALA A 469 -5.93 5.14 11.30
CA ALA A 469 -6.06 3.82 10.71
C ALA A 469 -6.89 2.88 11.58
N ARG A 470 -7.99 2.37 11.03
CA ARG A 470 -8.98 1.56 11.76
C ARG A 470 -9.47 0.43 10.86
N LEU A 471 -9.40 -0.80 11.36
CA LEU A 471 -9.87 -1.95 10.59
C LEU A 471 -11.39 -2.01 10.70
N GLN A 472 -12.11 -1.81 9.60
CA GLN A 472 -13.57 -1.96 9.60
C GLN A 472 -13.93 -3.40 9.97
N PRO A 473 -14.82 -3.64 10.95
CA PRO A 473 -15.21 -4.99 11.32
C PRO A 473 -16.07 -5.63 10.23
N LEU A 474 -15.93 -6.94 10.02
CA LEU A 474 -16.83 -7.71 9.15
C LEU A 474 -18.09 -8.10 9.94
N THR A 475 -18.90 -7.11 10.31
CA THR A 475 -20.24 -7.29 10.88
C THR A 475 -21.28 -7.21 9.76
N LEU A 476 -21.29 -8.21 8.87
CA LEU A 476 -22.24 -8.25 7.76
C LEU A 476 -23.54 -8.93 8.20
N PRO A 477 -24.72 -8.28 8.07
CA PRO A 477 -26.00 -8.92 8.31
C PRO A 477 -26.19 -10.10 7.34
N GLY A 478 -26.45 -11.30 7.86
CA GLY A 478 -26.72 -12.49 7.03
C GLY A 478 -25.54 -13.42 6.74
N LEU A 479 -24.40 -13.23 7.42
CA LEU A 479 -23.23 -14.13 7.37
C LEU A 479 -22.94 -14.79 8.75
N ALA A 480 -23.98 -15.00 9.56
CA ALA A 480 -23.92 -15.73 10.83
C ALA A 480 -23.85 -17.24 10.60
#